data_AF-A0A177EC76-F1
#
_entry.id   AF-A0A177EC76-F1
#
_cell.length_a   1.000
_cell.length_b   1.000
_cell.length_c   1.000
_cell.angle_alpha   90.00
_cell.angle_beta   90.00
_cell.angle_gamma   90.00
#
_symmetry.space_group_name_H-M   'P 1'
#
loop_
_entity.id
_entity.type
_entity.pdbx_description
1 polymer ?
#
loop_
_entity_poly.entity_id
_entity_poly.type
_entity_poly.pdbx_seq_one_letter_code
_entity_poly.pdbx_strand_id
1 'polypeptide(L)'
;MIRTGTSCNLGAALGKALSLLTLYAYAVAASISAQLDGQAVYLEITRNTRPTIKFLTLLFEGKSGAPYKGAHKFGNREYLLQHQPYTTISVRKVTPLLVPSAIPERLCSPLVFDALVFCCCDSQNTPGVKATDSLVIKRILSLFGTLNATKIVLCGLQTLPPHSLATLSPSYLRAVLGPTVPRPTLLISEFVIKNSSLGATKWLLKNINMSGCKITLTIDVDRLKLPSLEILDHFRVAALIHLNLLNYRTLDSLECKLLSEGRLPTGIIINGGFSPTGKVSLRIIRRISAHNWNHLSLPINLWLKLLRSSRANPLTIAIMGVHITKFNIHDLSSTFKPAYKPNLINAISLTVSSHAYIPWAPIKDLNDILEWVSRSFHRLMFLEINTSTPKPVIEKFFSEKLAYITTLPNLRHISVLGVNYLYPTHVQLPIICLALEACEDWTSGALKKTLLLTSKDELDKFPKPFQERLSQKTCIATEIACPVCMATVADLMSVAHTNVRMCVLDDSTHVTCSTCVKEIISATNRTVKGIDCPLCRCKILYPGNCCYVEKDAQSRYILRHSTNWVEEALFGDVHIFPAVHTKGRSRVGRVVRP
;
A
#
# COMPACT_ATOMS: atom_id res chain seq x y z
N MET A 1 7.56 -58.41 -2.91
CA MET A 1 6.65 -57.77 -3.89
C MET A 1 5.53 -57.06 -3.13
N ILE A 2 5.64 -55.76 -2.90
CA ILE A 2 4.52 -54.92 -2.43
C ILE A 2 4.58 -53.65 -3.28
N ARG A 3 3.63 -53.50 -4.21
CA ARG A 3 3.49 -52.31 -5.07
C ARG A 3 2.80 -51.21 -4.27
N THR A 4 3.47 -50.09 -4.05
CA THR A 4 2.86 -48.87 -3.49
C THR A 4 2.25 -48.03 -4.61
N GLY A 5 0.92 -48.06 -4.71
CA GLY A 5 0.13 -47.24 -5.63
C GLY A 5 -0.39 -46.00 -4.93
N THR A 6 0.30 -44.86 -5.03
CA THR A 6 -0.24 -43.55 -4.60
C THR A 6 0.21 -42.37 -5.47
N SER A 7 0.73 -42.60 -6.69
CA SER A 7 1.17 -41.51 -7.59
C SER A 7 0.05 -40.89 -8.45
N CYS A 8 -1.18 -41.42 -8.43
CA CYS A 8 -2.24 -40.98 -9.36
C CYS A 8 -3.13 -39.82 -8.87
N ASN A 9 -3.11 -39.46 -7.59
CA ASN A 9 -4.08 -38.48 -7.04
C ASN A 9 -3.59 -37.02 -7.04
N LEU A 10 -2.28 -36.78 -7.14
CA LEU A 10 -1.72 -35.43 -7.13
C LEU A 10 -1.99 -34.70 -8.45
N GLY A 11 -1.90 -35.41 -9.57
CA GLY A 11 -2.24 -34.87 -10.90
C GLY A 11 -3.71 -34.47 -11.01
N ALA A 12 -4.62 -35.25 -10.39
CA ALA A 12 -6.04 -34.94 -10.36
C ALA A 12 -6.36 -33.70 -9.51
N ALA A 13 -5.67 -33.52 -8.38
CA ALA A 13 -5.86 -32.35 -7.51
C ALA A 13 -5.29 -31.06 -8.14
N LEU A 14 -4.10 -31.13 -8.74
CA LEU A 14 -3.51 -30.01 -9.51
C LEU A 14 -4.35 -29.67 -10.75
N GLY A 15 -4.87 -30.68 -11.45
CA GLY A 15 -5.78 -30.49 -12.58
C GLY A 15 -7.07 -29.76 -12.18
N LYS A 16 -7.64 -30.09 -11.01
CA LYS A 16 -8.83 -29.41 -10.47
C LYS A 16 -8.55 -27.97 -10.00
N ALA A 17 -7.40 -27.72 -9.39
CA ALA A 17 -7.00 -26.36 -8.98
C ALA A 17 -6.72 -25.46 -10.19
N LEU A 18 -6.02 -26.00 -11.21
CA LEU A 18 -5.80 -25.32 -12.48
C LEU A 18 -7.11 -25.07 -13.23
N SER A 19 -8.04 -26.05 -13.24
CA SER A 19 -9.35 -25.87 -13.86
C SER A 19 -10.19 -24.81 -13.15
N LEU A 20 -10.14 -24.73 -11.82
CA LEU A 20 -10.82 -23.68 -11.04
C LEU A 20 -10.22 -22.29 -11.27
N LEU A 21 -8.88 -22.18 -11.39
CA LEU A 21 -8.22 -20.92 -11.73
C LEU A 21 -8.52 -20.48 -13.17
N THR A 22 -8.59 -21.42 -14.11
CA THR A 22 -9.01 -21.11 -15.49
C THR A 22 -10.49 -20.75 -15.55
N LEU A 23 -11.37 -21.43 -14.83
CA LEU A 23 -12.80 -21.07 -14.69
C LEU A 23 -12.98 -19.69 -14.05
N TYR A 24 -12.19 -19.36 -13.03
CA TYR A 24 -12.23 -18.04 -12.40
C TYR A 24 -11.71 -16.95 -13.35
N ALA A 25 -10.60 -17.20 -14.06
CA ALA A 25 -10.09 -16.29 -15.08
C ALA A 25 -11.10 -16.12 -16.23
N TYR A 26 -11.77 -17.19 -16.64
CA TYR A 26 -12.81 -17.17 -17.66
C TYR A 26 -14.07 -16.45 -17.17
N ALA A 27 -14.46 -16.61 -15.90
CA ALA A 27 -15.59 -15.90 -15.29
C ALA A 27 -15.29 -14.41 -15.12
N VAL A 28 -14.06 -14.04 -14.77
CA VAL A 28 -13.62 -12.63 -14.73
C VAL A 28 -13.54 -12.05 -16.13
N ALA A 29 -12.99 -12.78 -17.10
CA ALA A 29 -12.94 -12.36 -18.50
C ALA A 29 -14.35 -12.26 -19.11
N ALA A 30 -15.25 -13.19 -18.80
CA ALA A 30 -16.65 -13.20 -19.21
C ALA A 30 -17.46 -12.13 -18.46
N SER A 31 -17.14 -11.79 -17.22
CA SER A 31 -17.75 -10.66 -16.50
C SER A 31 -17.29 -9.34 -17.09
N ILE A 32 -16.00 -9.20 -17.45
CA ILE A 32 -15.47 -8.04 -18.17
C ILE A 32 -16.08 -7.96 -19.57
N SER A 33 -16.23 -9.09 -20.26
CA SER A 33 -16.90 -9.19 -21.57
C SER A 33 -18.38 -8.86 -21.46
N ALA A 34 -19.10 -9.38 -20.47
CA ALA A 34 -20.53 -9.13 -20.24
C ALA A 34 -20.78 -7.68 -19.78
N GLN A 35 -19.82 -7.05 -19.10
CA GLN A 35 -19.86 -5.63 -18.76
C GLN A 35 -19.46 -4.74 -19.96
N LEU A 36 -18.78 -5.31 -20.96
CA LEU A 36 -18.55 -4.73 -22.29
C LEU A 36 -19.68 -5.06 -23.29
N ASP A 37 -20.55 -6.03 -23.01
CA ASP A 37 -21.73 -6.41 -23.80
C ASP A 37 -22.93 -5.48 -23.58
N GLY A 38 -22.72 -4.33 -22.94
CA GLY A 38 -23.59 -3.18 -23.16
C GLY A 38 -23.57 -2.89 -24.65
N GLN A 39 -24.63 -3.27 -25.38
CA GLN A 39 -24.74 -3.15 -26.84
C GLN A 39 -24.05 -1.87 -27.30
N ALA A 40 -22.95 -2.03 -28.04
CA ALA A 40 -22.19 -0.90 -28.56
C ALA A 40 -23.16 0.03 -29.31
N VAL A 41 -23.43 1.20 -28.74
CA VAL A 41 -24.36 2.15 -29.34
C VAL A 41 -23.63 2.88 -30.44
N TYR A 42 -24.08 2.68 -31.67
CA TYR A 42 -23.53 3.33 -32.86
C TYR A 42 -24.42 4.50 -33.27
N LEU A 43 -23.80 5.66 -33.49
CA LEU A 43 -24.44 6.85 -34.02
C LEU A 43 -24.22 6.89 -35.54
N GLU A 44 -25.28 6.83 -36.33
CA GLU A 44 -25.18 6.92 -37.79
C GLU A 44 -24.62 8.30 -38.21
N ILE A 45 -23.64 8.28 -39.13
CA ILE A 45 -23.01 9.48 -39.66
C ILE A 45 -23.90 10.05 -40.78
N THR A 46 -24.64 11.10 -40.47
CA THR A 46 -25.50 11.81 -41.42
C THR A 46 -24.82 13.08 -41.96
N ARG A 47 -25.45 13.77 -42.92
CA ARG A 47 -24.96 15.06 -43.43
C ARG A 47 -24.77 16.09 -42.31
N ASN A 48 -25.62 16.06 -41.28
CA ASN A 48 -25.56 16.98 -40.14
C ASN A 48 -24.44 16.63 -39.15
N THR A 49 -24.07 15.35 -39.04
CA THR A 49 -23.01 14.90 -38.12
C THR A 49 -21.63 14.86 -38.76
N ARG A 50 -21.55 14.85 -40.10
CA ARG A 50 -20.28 14.83 -40.85
C ARG A 50 -19.30 15.98 -40.47
N PRO A 51 -19.71 17.24 -40.25
CA PRO A 51 -18.79 18.29 -39.78
C PRO A 51 -18.22 18.00 -38.38
N THR A 52 -19.05 17.47 -37.47
CA THR A 52 -18.62 17.04 -36.14
C THR A 52 -17.57 15.94 -36.25
N ILE A 53 -17.82 14.92 -37.07
CA ILE A 53 -16.89 13.79 -37.21
C ILE A 53 -15.61 14.23 -37.90
N LYS A 54 -15.68 15.08 -38.93
CA LYS A 54 -14.48 15.65 -39.55
C LYS A 54 -13.65 16.42 -38.52
N PHE A 55 -14.29 17.21 -37.66
CA PHE A 55 -13.64 17.92 -36.57
C PHE A 55 -13.05 16.97 -35.52
N LEU A 56 -13.77 15.94 -35.09
CA LEU A 56 -13.29 14.92 -34.15
C LEU A 56 -12.12 14.11 -34.72
N THR A 57 -12.15 13.74 -35.99
CA THR A 57 -11.04 13.06 -36.68
C THR A 57 -9.80 13.95 -36.76
N LEU A 58 -9.96 15.27 -36.85
CA LEU A 58 -8.84 16.22 -36.78
C LEU A 58 -8.32 16.41 -35.33
N LEU A 59 -9.22 16.33 -34.34
CA LEU A 59 -8.89 16.47 -32.92
C LEU A 59 -8.14 15.25 -32.36
N PHE A 60 -8.55 14.06 -32.78
CA PHE A 60 -8.17 12.82 -32.14
C PHE A 60 -6.90 12.24 -32.74
N GLU A 61 -5.85 12.24 -31.93
CA GLU A 61 -4.65 11.47 -32.23
C GLU A 61 -4.82 10.06 -31.67
N GLY A 62 -4.75 9.04 -32.53
CA GLY A 62 -4.37 7.72 -32.07
C GLY A 62 -2.99 7.80 -31.40
N LYS A 63 -2.76 7.01 -30.35
CA LYS A 63 -1.46 6.91 -29.63
C LYS A 63 -0.24 6.63 -30.53
N SER A 64 -0.45 6.32 -31.81
CA SER A 64 0.56 5.97 -32.81
C SER A 64 0.43 6.76 -34.13
N GLY A 65 -0.30 7.88 -34.15
CA GLY A 65 -0.64 8.57 -35.41
C GLY A 65 -1.64 7.81 -36.28
N ALA A 66 -2.17 6.69 -35.79
CA ALA A 66 -3.26 5.98 -36.45
C ALA A 66 -4.52 6.87 -36.49
N PRO A 67 -5.27 6.86 -37.61
CA PRO A 67 -6.52 7.59 -37.72
C PRO A 67 -7.47 7.12 -36.62
N TYR A 68 -8.27 8.07 -36.14
CA TYR A 68 -9.30 7.82 -35.14
C TYR A 68 -10.15 6.59 -35.49
N LYS A 69 -10.06 5.54 -34.67
CA LYS A 69 -10.75 4.25 -34.90
C LYS A 69 -12.24 4.27 -34.57
N GLY A 70 -12.80 5.41 -34.18
CA GLY A 70 -14.19 5.48 -33.74
C GLY A 70 -15.22 5.45 -34.86
N ALA A 71 -14.80 5.65 -36.12
CA ALA A 71 -15.67 5.54 -37.29
C ALA A 71 -15.62 4.12 -37.87
N HIS A 72 -16.76 3.43 -37.89
CA HIS A 72 -16.93 2.09 -38.43
C HIS A 72 -17.79 2.15 -39.70
N LYS A 73 -17.44 1.37 -40.72
CA LYS A 73 -18.28 1.19 -41.90
C LYS A 73 -19.06 -0.10 -41.78
N PHE A 74 -20.38 0.00 -41.91
CA PHE A 74 -21.27 -1.17 -42.04
C PHE A 74 -22.05 -0.99 -43.35
N GLY A 75 -21.65 -1.73 -44.39
CA GLY A 75 -22.12 -1.51 -45.76
C GLY A 75 -21.71 -0.13 -46.28
N ASN A 76 -22.67 0.61 -46.85
CA ASN A 76 -22.48 1.97 -47.39
C ASN A 76 -22.66 3.09 -46.35
N ARG A 77 -22.85 2.74 -45.07
CA ARG A 77 -23.08 3.70 -43.99
C ARG A 77 -21.89 3.73 -43.05
N GLU A 78 -21.56 4.94 -42.60
CA GLU A 78 -20.53 5.16 -41.59
C GLU A 78 -21.22 5.40 -40.25
N TYR A 79 -20.62 4.88 -39.18
CA TYR A 79 -21.15 4.96 -37.82
C TYR A 79 -20.05 5.39 -36.85
N LEU A 80 -20.39 6.18 -35.85
CA LEU A 80 -19.52 6.60 -34.77
C LEU A 80 -19.91 5.86 -33.49
N LEU A 81 -18.96 5.23 -32.82
CA LEU A 81 -19.25 4.65 -31.51
C LEU A 81 -19.63 5.76 -30.51
N GLN A 82 -20.75 5.65 -29.80
CA GLN A 82 -21.16 6.68 -28.85
C GLN A 82 -20.20 6.75 -27.64
N HIS A 83 -19.73 5.58 -27.21
CA HIS A 83 -18.84 5.41 -26.06
C HIS A 83 -17.36 5.36 -26.49
N GLN A 84 -16.51 6.18 -25.89
CA GLN A 84 -15.13 6.40 -26.31
C GLN A 84 -14.15 6.03 -25.17
N PRO A 85 -13.38 4.94 -25.30
CA PRO A 85 -12.64 4.38 -24.16
C PRO A 85 -11.40 5.19 -23.73
N TYR A 86 -10.71 5.83 -24.68
CA TYR A 86 -9.59 6.70 -24.36
C TYR A 86 -9.32 7.62 -25.53
N THR A 87 -9.39 8.92 -25.29
CA THR A 87 -9.34 9.91 -26.35
C THR A 87 -8.40 11.03 -25.96
N THR A 88 -7.41 11.31 -26.82
CA THR A 88 -6.48 12.43 -26.63
C THR A 88 -6.74 13.49 -27.69
N ILE A 89 -6.88 14.73 -27.23
CA ILE A 89 -7.00 15.94 -28.04
C ILE A 89 -5.70 16.73 -27.91
N SER A 90 -4.99 16.91 -29.02
CA SER A 90 -3.85 17.84 -29.07
C SER A 90 -4.34 19.24 -29.41
N VAL A 91 -4.36 20.13 -28.40
CA VAL A 91 -4.89 21.49 -28.56
C VAL A 91 -4.07 22.27 -29.59
N ARG A 92 -2.75 22.04 -29.65
CA ARG A 92 -1.86 22.71 -30.60
C ARG A 92 -2.17 22.39 -32.06
N LYS A 93 -2.51 21.14 -32.39
CA LYS A 93 -2.90 20.77 -33.76
C LYS A 93 -4.20 21.42 -34.19
N VAL A 94 -5.06 21.70 -33.23
CA VAL A 94 -6.36 22.34 -33.47
C VAL A 94 -6.19 23.84 -33.64
N THR A 95 -5.24 24.48 -32.95
CA THR A 95 -5.07 25.94 -32.97
C THR A 95 -4.99 26.55 -34.38
N PRO A 96 -4.19 26.01 -35.33
CA PRO A 96 -4.18 26.49 -36.72
C PRO A 96 -5.49 26.25 -37.48
N LEU A 97 -6.26 25.24 -37.06
CA LEU A 97 -7.53 24.85 -37.66
C LEU A 97 -8.72 25.65 -37.11
N LEU A 98 -8.53 26.52 -36.12
CA LEU A 98 -9.57 27.40 -35.57
C LEU A 98 -9.93 28.56 -36.50
N VAL A 99 -10.04 28.30 -37.80
CA VAL A 99 -10.76 29.21 -38.70
C VAL A 99 -12.25 29.06 -38.35
N PRO A 100 -13.03 30.15 -38.19
CA PRO A 100 -14.44 30.07 -37.80
C PRO A 100 -15.28 29.09 -38.62
N SER A 101 -14.92 28.85 -39.88
CA SER A 101 -15.60 27.93 -40.80
C SER A 101 -15.31 26.45 -40.55
N ALA A 102 -14.22 26.10 -39.86
CA ALA A 102 -13.79 24.70 -39.64
C ALA A 102 -14.27 24.11 -38.31
N ILE A 103 -14.75 24.95 -37.39
CA ILE A 103 -15.26 24.54 -36.08
C ILE A 103 -16.79 24.44 -36.17
N PRO A 104 -17.40 23.27 -35.94
CA PRO A 104 -18.86 23.18 -35.90
C PRO A 104 -19.40 24.02 -34.74
N GLU A 105 -20.60 24.60 -34.88
CA GLU A 105 -21.22 25.38 -33.79
C GLU A 105 -21.53 24.52 -32.57
N ARG A 106 -21.89 23.25 -32.79
CA ARG A 106 -22.19 22.24 -31.77
C ARG A 106 -21.74 20.87 -32.26
N LEU A 107 -21.30 20.01 -31.34
CA LEU A 107 -21.07 18.60 -31.63
C LEU A 107 -22.39 17.84 -31.62
N CYS A 108 -22.49 16.82 -32.48
CA CYS A 108 -23.68 16.00 -32.64
C CYS A 108 -23.77 14.91 -31.57
N SER A 109 -24.93 14.82 -30.91
CA SER A 109 -25.30 13.83 -29.88
C SER A 109 -24.34 13.74 -28.67
N PRO A 110 -24.81 13.30 -27.48
CA PRO A 110 -23.94 13.19 -26.32
C PRO A 110 -23.00 11.99 -26.48
N LEU A 111 -21.76 12.29 -26.89
CA LEU A 111 -20.64 11.36 -26.79
C LEU A 111 -20.29 11.14 -25.31
N VAL A 112 -19.93 9.90 -24.97
CA VAL A 112 -19.53 9.51 -23.62
C VAL A 112 -18.09 9.03 -23.67
N PHE A 113 -17.24 9.54 -22.78
CA PHE A 113 -15.82 9.18 -22.76
C PHE A 113 -15.44 8.49 -21.47
N ASP A 114 -14.71 7.38 -21.50
CA ASP A 114 -14.07 6.86 -20.28
C ASP A 114 -12.95 7.81 -19.83
N ALA A 115 -12.12 8.25 -20.76
CA ALA A 115 -11.07 9.21 -20.49
C ALA A 115 -10.85 10.16 -21.67
N LEU A 116 -10.93 11.46 -21.40
CA LEU A 116 -10.62 12.52 -22.36
C LEU A 116 -9.42 13.35 -21.89
N VAL A 117 -8.35 13.34 -22.67
CA VAL A 117 -7.09 14.03 -22.36
C VAL A 117 -6.89 15.20 -23.31
N PHE A 118 -6.78 16.43 -22.80
CA PHE A 118 -6.35 17.58 -23.59
C PHE A 118 -4.88 17.85 -23.31
N CYS A 119 -4.05 17.83 -24.36
CA CYS A 119 -2.62 18.07 -24.25
C CYS A 119 -2.23 19.34 -24.99
N CYS A 120 -1.62 20.30 -24.28
CA CYS A 120 -1.10 21.56 -24.82
C CYS A 120 0.43 21.56 -24.98
N CYS A 121 1.13 20.54 -24.50
CA CYS A 121 2.56 20.36 -24.72
C CYS A 121 2.81 19.41 -25.89
N ASP A 122 3.73 19.76 -26.78
CA ASP A 122 4.31 18.80 -27.72
C ASP A 122 5.34 17.96 -26.93
N SER A 123 5.46 16.67 -27.26
CA SER A 123 6.49 15.79 -26.68
C SER A 123 7.92 16.29 -26.95
N GLN A 124 8.07 17.16 -27.95
CA GLN A 124 9.32 17.84 -28.28
C GLN A 124 9.38 19.13 -27.47
N ASN A 125 10.30 19.19 -26.50
CA ASN A 125 10.62 20.26 -25.54
C ASN A 125 10.90 21.67 -26.14
N THR A 126 10.19 22.10 -27.17
CA THR A 126 10.32 23.43 -27.74
C THR A 126 9.62 24.44 -26.81
N PRO A 127 10.36 25.38 -26.17
CA PRO A 127 9.81 26.30 -25.17
C PRO A 127 8.83 27.36 -25.73
N GLY A 128 8.39 27.23 -26.98
CA GLY A 128 7.48 28.18 -27.64
C GLY A 128 6.01 27.85 -27.42
N VAL A 129 5.53 27.79 -26.18
CA VAL A 129 4.09 27.60 -25.90
C VAL A 129 3.35 28.90 -26.20
N LYS A 130 2.47 28.90 -27.20
CA LYS A 130 1.61 30.03 -27.55
C LYS A 130 0.47 30.11 -26.53
N ALA A 131 0.30 31.26 -25.91
CA ALA A 131 -0.54 31.41 -24.73
C ALA A 131 -2.09 31.39 -25.00
N THR A 132 -2.51 31.10 -26.23
CA THR A 132 -3.92 31.02 -26.64
C THR A 132 -4.65 29.74 -26.19
N ASP A 133 -3.94 28.74 -25.66
CA ASP A 133 -4.48 27.41 -25.32
C ASP A 133 -5.73 27.43 -24.43
N SER A 134 -5.77 28.29 -23.40
CA SER A 134 -6.92 28.39 -22.50
C SER A 134 -8.22 28.76 -23.24
N LEU A 135 -8.16 29.72 -24.16
CA LEU A 135 -9.32 30.15 -24.92
C LEU A 135 -9.78 29.09 -25.92
N VAL A 136 -8.81 28.40 -26.55
CA VAL A 136 -9.09 27.26 -27.44
C VAL A 136 -9.80 26.15 -26.68
N ILE A 137 -9.33 25.79 -25.49
CA ILE A 137 -9.97 24.79 -24.65
C ILE A 137 -11.37 25.23 -24.25
N LYS A 138 -11.57 26.50 -23.86
CA LYS A 138 -12.91 27.01 -23.56
C LYS A 138 -13.84 26.78 -24.75
N ARG A 139 -13.38 27.13 -25.94
CA ARG A 139 -14.13 26.96 -27.18
C ARG A 139 -14.43 25.49 -27.41
N ILE A 140 -13.43 24.61 -27.42
CA ILE A 140 -13.61 23.17 -27.63
C ILE A 140 -14.60 22.58 -26.60
N LEU A 141 -14.41 22.86 -25.31
CA LEU A 141 -15.32 22.37 -24.25
C LEU A 141 -16.74 22.88 -24.46
N SER A 142 -16.92 24.10 -24.95
CA SER A 142 -18.25 24.63 -25.23
C SER A 142 -18.95 23.98 -26.43
N LEU A 143 -18.20 23.42 -27.39
CA LEU A 143 -18.77 22.71 -28.53
C LEU A 143 -19.50 21.44 -28.10
N PHE A 144 -19.04 20.80 -27.02
CA PHE A 144 -19.71 19.65 -26.41
C PHE A 144 -21.01 20.04 -25.69
N GLY A 145 -21.17 21.31 -25.29
CA GLY A 145 -22.25 21.76 -24.42
C GLY A 145 -22.16 21.11 -23.04
N THR A 146 -22.74 19.92 -22.92
CA THR A 146 -22.62 19.02 -21.77
C THR A 146 -21.70 17.85 -22.13
N LEU A 147 -20.48 17.87 -21.60
CA LEU A 147 -19.51 16.81 -21.83
C LEU A 147 -19.64 15.72 -20.77
N ASN A 148 -19.95 14.49 -21.20
CA ASN A 148 -20.04 13.33 -20.33
C ASN A 148 -18.75 12.51 -20.42
N ALA A 149 -18.03 12.36 -19.30
CA ALA A 149 -16.84 11.54 -19.26
C ALA A 149 -16.56 10.95 -17.87
N THR A 150 -16.01 9.74 -17.75
CA THR A 150 -15.58 9.23 -16.45
C THR A 150 -14.40 10.07 -15.92
N LYS A 151 -13.41 10.35 -16.78
CA LYS A 151 -12.19 11.09 -16.46
C LYS A 151 -11.86 12.16 -17.49
N ILE A 152 -11.49 13.36 -17.03
CA ILE A 152 -10.87 14.39 -17.88
C ILE A 152 -9.49 14.75 -17.36
N VAL A 153 -8.50 14.79 -18.26
CA VAL A 153 -7.12 15.19 -17.96
C VAL A 153 -6.74 16.40 -18.81
N LEU A 154 -6.21 17.44 -18.20
CA LEU A 154 -5.73 18.65 -18.88
C LEU A 154 -4.24 18.81 -18.61
N CYS A 155 -3.42 18.72 -19.65
CA CYS A 155 -1.96 18.73 -19.56
C CYS A 155 -1.38 19.99 -20.19
N GLY A 156 -0.48 20.66 -19.48
CA GLY A 156 0.38 21.70 -20.06
C GLY A 156 -0.30 23.04 -20.30
N LEU A 157 -1.37 23.38 -19.58
CA LEU A 157 -2.11 24.62 -19.84
C LEU A 157 -1.33 25.85 -19.37
N GLN A 158 -1.28 26.87 -20.23
CA GLN A 158 -0.68 28.17 -19.94
C GLN A 158 -1.72 29.28 -20.13
N THR A 159 -1.71 30.30 -19.26
CA THR A 159 -2.52 31.52 -19.44
C THR A 159 -1.70 32.63 -20.03
N LEU A 160 -2.33 33.38 -20.94
CA LEU A 160 -1.83 34.68 -21.38
C LEU A 160 -1.69 35.62 -20.19
N PRO A 161 -0.53 36.28 -20.05
CA PRO A 161 -0.46 37.54 -19.35
C PRO A 161 -1.47 38.52 -19.99
N PRO A 162 -2.13 39.39 -19.20
CA PRO A 162 -3.11 40.34 -19.74
C PRO A 162 -2.59 41.20 -20.90
N HIS A 163 -1.31 41.58 -20.88
CA HIS A 163 -0.67 42.37 -21.93
C HIS A 163 -0.51 41.60 -23.26
N SER A 164 -0.39 40.28 -23.22
CA SER A 164 -0.28 39.44 -24.42
C SER A 164 -1.60 39.23 -25.14
N LEU A 165 -2.75 39.57 -24.53
CA LEU A 165 -4.04 39.57 -25.23
C LEU A 165 -4.16 40.75 -26.21
N ALA A 166 -3.50 41.87 -25.91
CA ALA A 166 -3.54 43.08 -26.73
C ALA A 166 -2.83 42.91 -28.08
N THR A 167 -1.92 41.94 -28.19
CA THR A 167 -1.20 41.64 -29.43
C THR A 167 -1.96 40.68 -30.35
N LEU A 168 -3.07 40.09 -29.89
CA LEU A 168 -3.92 39.23 -30.73
C LEU A 168 -4.82 40.09 -31.62
N SER A 169 -4.97 39.68 -32.88
CA SER A 169 -5.84 40.40 -33.81
C SER A 169 -7.29 40.40 -33.30
N PRO A 170 -8.05 41.51 -33.47
CA PRO A 170 -9.46 41.57 -33.08
C PRO A 170 -10.32 40.48 -33.74
N SER A 171 -9.97 40.07 -34.96
CA SER A 171 -10.64 38.97 -35.67
C SER A 171 -10.41 37.61 -34.99
N TYR A 172 -9.19 37.35 -34.51
CA TYR A 172 -8.88 36.14 -33.73
C TYR A 172 -9.61 36.14 -32.39
N LEU A 173 -9.59 37.27 -31.67
CA LEU A 173 -10.34 37.41 -30.43
C LEU A 173 -11.85 37.21 -30.65
N ARG A 174 -12.41 37.77 -31.72
CA ARG A 174 -13.82 37.58 -32.07
C ARG A 174 -14.13 36.11 -32.41
N ALA A 175 -13.26 35.44 -33.15
CA ALA A 175 -13.40 34.03 -33.52
C ALA A 175 -13.37 33.10 -32.29
N VAL A 176 -12.46 33.37 -31.36
CA VAL A 176 -12.23 32.50 -30.20
C VAL A 176 -13.18 32.82 -29.04
N LEU A 177 -13.45 34.10 -28.78
CA LEU A 177 -14.34 34.52 -27.69
C LEU A 177 -15.81 34.36 -28.08
N GLY A 178 -16.16 34.51 -29.36
CA GLY A 178 -17.52 34.38 -29.89
C GLY A 178 -18.56 35.27 -29.17
N PRO A 179 -19.86 35.12 -29.49
CA PRO A 179 -20.93 35.55 -28.59
C PRO A 179 -20.76 34.82 -27.24
N THR A 180 -21.14 35.45 -26.12
CA THR A 180 -20.97 34.94 -24.74
C THR A 180 -21.26 33.44 -24.64
N VAL A 181 -20.18 32.66 -24.69
CA VAL A 181 -20.28 31.21 -24.71
C VAL A 181 -20.70 30.74 -23.32
N PRO A 182 -21.80 29.97 -23.19
CA PRO A 182 -22.21 29.42 -21.90
C PRO A 182 -21.07 28.58 -21.31
N ARG A 183 -20.99 28.55 -19.97
CA ARG A 183 -19.93 27.77 -19.31
C ARG A 183 -20.12 26.30 -19.64
N PRO A 184 -19.06 25.59 -20.09
CA PRO A 184 -19.16 24.17 -20.37
C PRO A 184 -19.57 23.44 -19.10
N THR A 185 -20.58 22.58 -19.22
CA THR A 185 -21.04 21.73 -18.13
C THR A 185 -20.39 20.36 -18.29
N LEU A 186 -19.69 19.90 -17.27
CA LEU A 186 -19.02 18.60 -17.30
C LEU A 186 -19.76 17.65 -16.36
N LEU A 187 -20.07 16.45 -16.85
CA LEU A 187 -20.60 15.33 -16.09
C LEU A 187 -19.48 14.30 -15.94
N ILE A 188 -18.70 14.43 -14.87
CA ILE A 188 -17.47 13.64 -14.67
C ILE A 188 -17.29 13.13 -13.25
N SER A 189 -16.44 12.11 -13.09
CA SER A 189 -16.07 11.54 -11.79
C SER A 189 -14.61 11.88 -11.37
N GLU A 190 -13.71 12.08 -12.33
CA GLU A 190 -12.32 12.43 -12.08
C GLU A 190 -11.85 13.60 -12.96
N PHE A 191 -11.25 14.61 -12.34
CA PHE A 191 -10.68 15.76 -13.03
C PHE A 191 -9.21 15.94 -12.67
N VAL A 192 -8.34 15.90 -13.66
CA VAL A 192 -6.88 15.94 -13.48
C VAL A 192 -6.30 17.13 -14.23
N ILE A 193 -5.56 17.98 -13.54
CA ILE A 193 -4.81 19.09 -14.12
C ILE A 193 -3.32 18.78 -13.93
N LYS A 194 -2.60 18.61 -15.04
CA LYS A 194 -1.18 18.23 -15.07
C LYS A 194 -0.34 19.34 -15.68
N ASN A 195 0.83 19.60 -15.10
CA ASN A 195 1.87 20.47 -15.67
C ASN A 195 1.36 21.83 -16.18
N SER A 196 0.31 22.36 -15.54
CA SER A 196 -0.37 23.58 -15.96
C SER A 196 0.04 24.73 -15.04
N SER A 197 0.12 25.96 -15.56
CA SER A 197 0.43 27.12 -14.71
C SER A 197 -0.69 27.40 -13.72
N LEU A 198 -0.34 28.12 -12.64
CA LEU A 198 -1.29 28.52 -11.62
C LEU A 198 -2.43 29.38 -12.19
N GLY A 199 -2.10 30.32 -13.09
CA GLY A 199 -3.08 31.17 -13.77
C GLY A 199 -4.06 30.34 -14.60
N ALA A 200 -3.56 29.37 -15.37
CA ALA A 200 -4.39 28.47 -16.17
C ALA A 200 -5.30 27.60 -15.31
N THR A 201 -4.75 27.02 -14.24
CA THR A 201 -5.52 26.23 -13.27
C THR A 201 -6.65 27.07 -12.66
N LYS A 202 -6.36 28.29 -12.19
CA LYS A 202 -7.36 29.20 -11.61
C LYS A 202 -8.42 29.61 -12.63
N TRP A 203 -8.01 29.98 -13.84
CA TRP A 203 -8.93 30.35 -14.92
C TRP A 203 -9.87 29.18 -15.26
N LEU A 204 -9.33 27.97 -15.37
CA LEU A 204 -10.05 26.76 -15.73
C LEU A 204 -11.11 26.41 -14.70
N LEU A 205 -10.71 26.31 -13.42
CA LEU A 205 -11.63 25.98 -12.32
C LEU A 205 -12.77 27.00 -12.19
N LYS A 206 -12.53 28.28 -12.53
CA LYS A 206 -13.53 29.35 -12.53
C LYS A 206 -14.52 29.26 -13.71
N ASN A 207 -14.07 28.77 -14.88
CA ASN A 207 -14.84 28.81 -16.12
C ASN A 207 -15.64 27.53 -16.42
N ILE A 208 -15.37 26.44 -15.71
CA ILE A 208 -16.09 25.18 -15.85
C ILE A 208 -17.24 25.09 -14.85
N ASN A 209 -18.36 24.47 -15.26
CA ASN A 209 -19.47 24.11 -14.36
C ASN A 209 -19.50 22.60 -14.09
N MET A 210 -19.32 22.21 -12.83
CA MET A 210 -19.47 20.82 -12.34
C MET A 210 -20.44 20.73 -11.16
N SER A 211 -21.35 21.70 -11.03
CA SER A 211 -22.24 21.83 -9.86
C SER A 211 -23.14 20.62 -9.60
N GLY A 212 -23.35 19.73 -10.59
CA GLY A 212 -24.07 18.47 -10.43
C GLY A 212 -23.20 17.24 -10.12
N CYS A 213 -21.87 17.38 -10.04
CA CYS A 213 -20.94 16.25 -9.95
C CYS A 213 -20.30 16.09 -8.57
N LYS A 214 -20.04 14.83 -8.21
CA LYS A 214 -19.16 14.46 -7.09
C LYS A 214 -17.85 13.94 -7.69
N ILE A 215 -16.72 14.60 -7.43
CA ILE A 215 -15.50 14.29 -8.19
C ILE A 215 -14.27 14.08 -7.31
N THR A 216 -13.28 13.40 -7.89
CA THR A 216 -11.88 13.44 -7.46
C THR A 216 -11.13 14.50 -8.27
N LEU A 217 -10.56 15.51 -7.60
CA LEU A 217 -9.74 16.54 -8.23
C LEU A 217 -8.26 16.25 -7.97
N THR A 218 -7.47 16.15 -9.03
CA THR A 218 -6.01 16.04 -8.96
C THR A 218 -5.37 17.25 -9.62
N ILE A 219 -4.59 18.02 -8.87
CA ILE A 219 -3.74 19.10 -9.37
C ILE A 219 -2.29 18.64 -9.19
N ASP A 220 -1.68 18.26 -10.29
CA ASP A 220 -0.33 17.73 -10.40
C ASP A 220 0.52 18.74 -11.17
N VAL A 221 1.20 19.62 -10.43
CA VAL A 221 1.90 20.78 -11.00
C VAL A 221 3.39 20.68 -10.75
N ASP A 222 4.17 20.37 -11.78
CA ASP A 222 5.62 20.23 -11.66
C ASP A 222 6.28 21.51 -11.12
N ARG A 223 6.76 21.45 -9.87
CA ARG A 223 7.62 22.45 -9.22
C ARG A 223 7.03 23.87 -9.09
N LEU A 224 5.70 24.03 -9.17
CA LEU A 224 5.07 25.33 -8.95
C LEU A 224 4.96 25.70 -7.47
N LYS A 225 5.06 26.99 -7.16
CA LYS A 225 4.73 27.53 -5.83
C LYS A 225 3.23 27.85 -5.79
N LEU A 226 2.53 27.29 -4.81
CA LEU A 226 1.11 27.53 -4.57
C LEU A 226 0.98 28.48 -3.36
N PRO A 227 0.53 29.73 -3.55
CA PRO A 227 0.42 30.67 -2.43
C PRO A 227 -0.70 30.28 -1.46
N SER A 228 -1.83 29.79 -1.97
CA SER A 228 -2.98 29.36 -1.17
C SER A 228 -3.85 28.35 -1.92
N LEU A 229 -4.71 27.64 -1.17
CA LEU A 229 -5.76 26.79 -1.75
C LEU A 229 -6.99 27.57 -2.19
N GLU A 230 -7.03 28.90 -2.05
CA GLU A 230 -8.13 29.77 -2.49
C GLU A 230 -8.39 29.68 -4.00
N ILE A 231 -7.45 29.11 -4.77
CA ILE A 231 -7.70 28.75 -6.17
C ILE A 231 -8.92 27.82 -6.34
N LEU A 232 -9.29 27.08 -5.29
CA LEU A 232 -10.45 26.20 -5.24
C LEU A 232 -11.75 26.94 -4.90
N ASP A 233 -11.73 28.18 -4.42
CA ASP A 233 -12.93 28.87 -3.94
C ASP A 233 -13.93 29.19 -5.05
N HIS A 234 -13.43 29.26 -6.29
CA HIS A 234 -14.26 29.48 -7.48
C HIS A 234 -14.68 28.16 -8.14
N PHE A 235 -14.29 27.02 -7.57
CA PHE A 235 -14.55 25.72 -8.15
C PHE A 235 -15.97 25.26 -7.86
N ARG A 236 -16.81 25.30 -8.90
CA ARG A 236 -18.25 24.98 -8.78
C ARG A 236 -18.48 23.48 -8.95
N VAL A 237 -18.51 22.76 -7.85
CA VAL A 237 -18.73 21.31 -7.80
C VAL A 237 -19.75 20.95 -6.71
N ALA A 238 -20.53 19.88 -6.90
CA ALA A 238 -21.51 19.45 -5.89
C ALA A 238 -20.80 18.97 -4.62
N ALA A 239 -19.76 18.14 -4.78
CA ALA A 239 -18.88 17.72 -3.71
C ALA A 239 -17.51 17.26 -4.25
N LEU A 240 -16.45 17.48 -3.48
CA LEU A 240 -15.18 16.82 -3.70
C LEU A 240 -15.15 15.53 -2.88
N ILE A 241 -14.88 14.39 -3.52
CA ILE A 241 -14.66 13.11 -2.87
C ILE A 241 -13.19 13.02 -2.42
N HIS A 242 -12.27 13.36 -3.32
CA HIS A 242 -10.84 13.41 -3.07
C HIS A 242 -10.22 14.69 -3.64
N LEU A 243 -9.25 15.24 -2.91
CA LEU A 243 -8.38 16.33 -3.37
C LEU A 243 -6.93 15.86 -3.33
N ASN A 244 -6.30 15.77 -4.50
CA ASN A 244 -4.90 15.39 -4.64
C ASN A 244 -4.09 16.58 -5.17
N LEU A 245 -3.15 17.08 -4.37
CA LEU A 245 -2.19 18.12 -4.75
C LEU A 245 -0.82 17.46 -4.82
N LEU A 246 -0.28 17.30 -6.03
CA LEU A 246 0.92 16.53 -6.28
C LEU A 246 2.01 17.38 -6.93
N ASN A 247 3.27 17.02 -6.67
CA ASN A 247 4.48 17.49 -7.34
C ASN A 247 4.75 19.01 -7.31
N TYR A 248 4.02 19.76 -6.48
CA TYR A 248 4.24 21.19 -6.31
C TYR A 248 5.46 21.46 -5.40
N ARG A 249 6.11 22.61 -5.57
CA ARG A 249 7.35 22.96 -4.85
C ARG A 249 7.09 23.37 -3.40
N THR A 250 6.19 24.33 -3.20
CA THR A 250 5.79 24.82 -1.87
C THR A 250 4.32 25.23 -1.86
N LEU A 251 3.64 24.99 -0.74
CA LEU A 251 2.30 25.49 -0.43
C LEU A 251 2.39 26.38 0.81
N ASP A 252 2.00 27.65 0.66
CA ASP A 252 2.14 28.64 1.72
C ASP A 252 0.88 28.79 2.58
N SER A 253 -0.29 28.32 2.12
CA SER A 253 -1.52 28.43 2.88
C SER A 253 -2.54 27.36 2.52
N LEU A 254 -3.24 26.82 3.53
CA LEU A 254 -4.42 25.98 3.35
C LEU A 254 -5.74 26.76 3.33
N GLU A 255 -5.72 28.08 3.44
CA GLU A 255 -6.96 28.86 3.42
C GLU A 255 -7.70 28.63 2.11
N CYS A 256 -8.94 28.15 2.23
CA CYS A 256 -9.94 28.07 1.17
C CYS A 256 -11.30 27.76 1.79
N LYS A 257 -12.37 28.16 1.09
CA LYS A 257 -13.76 27.91 1.49
C LYS A 257 -14.07 26.43 1.61
N LEU A 258 -13.45 25.59 0.78
CA LEU A 258 -13.63 24.13 0.85
C LEU A 258 -13.27 23.59 2.24
N LEU A 259 -12.12 24.00 2.78
CA LEU A 259 -11.63 23.50 4.07
C LEU A 259 -12.22 24.28 5.26
N SER A 260 -12.55 25.56 5.11
CA SER A 260 -13.09 26.39 6.20
C SER A 260 -14.61 26.26 6.39
N GLU A 261 -15.37 26.14 5.30
CA GLU A 261 -16.84 26.24 5.28
C GLU A 261 -17.54 25.06 4.60
N GLY A 262 -16.98 24.54 3.51
CA GLY A 262 -17.59 23.51 2.68
C GLY A 262 -17.56 22.11 3.29
N ARG A 263 -18.29 21.16 2.71
CA ARG A 263 -18.20 19.75 3.09
C ARG A 263 -16.78 19.23 2.80
N LEU A 264 -16.10 18.75 3.82
CA LEU A 264 -14.76 18.18 3.65
C LEU A 264 -14.82 16.94 2.75
N PRO A 265 -13.84 16.75 1.85
CA PRO A 265 -13.70 15.51 1.09
C PRO A 265 -13.37 14.34 2.02
N THR A 266 -13.69 13.12 1.60
CA THR A 266 -13.33 11.91 2.34
C THR A 266 -11.83 11.60 2.26
N GLY A 267 -11.13 12.18 1.29
CA GLY A 267 -9.68 12.12 1.26
C GLY A 267 -8.97 13.37 0.76
N ILE A 268 -7.80 13.63 1.34
CA ILE A 268 -6.87 14.70 0.94
C ILE A 268 -5.48 14.09 0.84
N ILE A 269 -4.82 14.33 -0.29
CA ILE A 269 -3.42 13.99 -0.52
C ILE A 269 -2.70 15.29 -0.88
N ILE A 270 -1.77 15.73 -0.04
CA ILE A 270 -0.93 16.89 -0.26
C ILE A 270 0.51 16.39 -0.29
N ASN A 271 1.00 16.10 -1.50
CA ASN A 271 2.33 15.57 -1.77
C ASN A 271 3.20 16.66 -2.41
N GLY A 272 3.96 17.35 -1.56
CA GLY A 272 4.86 18.44 -1.91
C GLY A 272 5.33 19.17 -0.65
N GLY A 273 6.11 20.23 -0.79
CA GLY A 273 6.61 20.98 0.36
C GLY A 273 5.53 21.85 1.02
N PHE A 274 5.34 21.80 2.34
CA PHE A 274 4.57 22.83 3.04
C PHE A 274 5.52 23.86 3.66
N SER A 275 5.26 25.15 3.42
CA SER A 275 6.10 26.21 3.94
C SER A 275 6.17 26.16 5.47
N PRO A 276 7.35 26.29 6.10
CA PRO A 276 7.48 26.35 7.55
C PRO A 276 6.62 27.46 8.16
N THR A 277 6.53 28.61 7.49
CA THR A 277 5.69 29.76 7.86
C THR A 277 4.28 29.67 7.27
N GLY A 278 3.92 28.53 6.67
CA GLY A 278 2.65 28.35 5.99
C GLY A 278 1.46 28.53 6.92
N LYS A 279 0.43 29.24 6.45
CA LYS A 279 -0.73 29.64 7.23
C LYS A 279 -1.81 28.57 7.20
N VAL A 280 -2.31 28.19 8.37
CA VAL A 280 -3.50 27.36 8.53
C VAL A 280 -4.32 27.91 9.69
N SER A 281 -5.53 28.38 9.40
CA SER A 281 -6.42 28.93 10.39
C SER A 281 -6.86 27.86 11.38
N LEU A 282 -7.08 28.26 12.63
CA LEU A 282 -7.55 27.36 13.69
C LEU A 282 -8.88 26.69 13.32
N ARG A 283 -9.72 27.40 12.55
CA ARG A 283 -10.97 26.87 12.00
C ARG A 283 -10.70 25.65 11.11
N ILE A 284 -9.79 25.76 10.13
CA ILE A 284 -9.43 24.64 9.24
C ILE A 284 -8.82 23.50 10.04
N ILE A 285 -7.92 23.79 10.98
CA ILE A 285 -7.30 22.75 11.83
C ILE A 285 -8.37 21.97 12.58
N ARG A 286 -9.28 22.65 13.29
CA ARG A 286 -10.37 21.99 14.04
C ARG A 286 -11.24 21.13 13.13
N ARG A 287 -11.56 21.61 11.93
CA ARG A 287 -12.39 20.84 10.98
C ARG A 287 -11.67 19.61 10.45
N ILE A 288 -10.39 19.74 10.08
CA ILE A 288 -9.58 18.60 9.65
C ILE A 288 -9.47 17.57 10.78
N SER A 289 -9.23 18.02 12.01
CA SER A 289 -9.07 17.12 13.16
C SER A 289 -10.35 16.40 13.59
N ALA A 290 -11.51 17.04 13.42
CA ALA A 290 -12.80 16.44 13.76
C ALA A 290 -13.37 15.53 12.65
N HIS A 291 -12.73 15.47 11.48
CA HIS A 291 -13.23 14.69 10.36
C HIS A 291 -12.72 13.25 10.39
N ASN A 292 -13.58 12.29 10.02
CA ASN A 292 -13.21 10.90 9.83
C ASN A 292 -12.69 10.70 8.41
N TRP A 293 -11.37 10.59 8.28
CA TRP A 293 -10.72 10.51 6.98
C TRP A 293 -10.69 9.08 6.47
N ASN A 294 -11.10 8.86 5.22
CA ASN A 294 -10.78 7.60 4.52
C ASN A 294 -9.31 7.60 4.11
N HIS A 295 -8.81 8.74 3.63
CA HIS A 295 -7.42 8.92 3.25
C HIS A 295 -6.93 10.33 3.59
N LEU A 296 -5.97 10.46 4.50
CA LEU A 296 -5.32 11.74 4.77
C LEU A 296 -3.80 11.61 4.60
N SER A 297 -3.26 12.22 3.56
CA SER A 297 -1.82 12.31 3.33
C SER A 297 -1.36 13.76 3.29
N LEU A 298 -0.41 14.13 4.15
CA LEU A 298 0.06 15.52 4.29
C LEU A 298 1.58 15.60 4.44
N PRO A 299 2.20 16.76 4.14
CA PRO A 299 3.60 17.00 4.44
C PRO A 299 3.82 17.06 5.95
N ILE A 300 4.98 16.58 6.41
CA ILE A 300 5.27 16.46 7.85
C ILE A 300 5.10 17.77 8.63
N ASN A 301 5.51 18.90 8.05
CA ASN A 301 5.35 20.22 8.69
C ASN A 301 3.89 20.56 8.99
N LEU A 302 2.98 20.14 8.11
CA LEU A 302 1.55 20.34 8.26
C LEU A 302 0.98 19.37 9.30
N TRP A 303 1.41 18.10 9.28
CA TRP A 303 1.08 17.12 10.33
C TRP A 303 1.42 17.63 11.73
N LEU A 304 2.62 18.18 11.90
CA LEU A 304 3.07 18.76 13.17
C LEU A 304 2.18 19.91 13.64
N LYS A 305 1.75 20.79 12.72
CA LYS A 305 0.81 21.88 13.04
C LYS A 305 -0.56 21.36 13.47
N LEU A 306 -1.06 20.32 12.79
CA LEU A 306 -2.33 19.68 13.15
C LEU A 306 -2.26 19.03 14.53
N LEU A 307 -1.22 18.23 14.80
CA LEU A 307 -1.08 17.50 16.06
C LEU A 307 -0.91 18.43 17.27
N ARG A 308 -0.13 19.52 17.13
CA ARG A 308 0.02 20.54 18.19
C ARG A 308 -1.30 21.17 18.61
N SER A 309 -2.23 21.29 17.66
CA SER A 309 -3.52 21.96 17.85
C SER A 309 -4.65 21.00 18.25
N SER A 310 -4.46 19.69 18.10
CA SER A 310 -5.48 18.64 18.27
C SER A 310 -5.45 17.98 19.66
N ARG A 311 -5.05 18.71 20.70
CA ARG A 311 -4.83 18.13 22.05
C ARG A 311 -6.09 17.54 22.70
N ALA A 312 -7.28 17.93 22.26
CA ALA A 312 -8.55 17.51 22.84
C ALA A 312 -9.20 16.32 22.15
N ASN A 313 -8.96 16.12 20.84
CA ASN A 313 -9.68 15.13 20.04
C ASN A 313 -8.69 14.29 19.21
N PRO A 314 -8.70 12.95 19.35
CA PRO A 314 -7.85 12.09 18.53
C PRO A 314 -8.30 12.14 17.06
N LEU A 315 -7.33 12.19 16.15
CA LEU A 315 -7.54 12.09 14.71
C LEU A 315 -7.92 10.66 14.34
N THR A 316 -9.05 10.47 13.65
CA THR A 316 -9.48 9.16 13.15
C THR A 316 -9.32 9.09 11.64
N ILE A 317 -8.43 8.21 11.17
CA ILE A 317 -8.00 8.15 9.76
C ILE A 317 -7.89 6.67 9.37
N ALA A 318 -8.57 6.20 8.32
CA ALA A 318 -8.38 4.81 7.89
C ALA A 318 -6.99 4.61 7.25
N ILE A 319 -6.67 5.41 6.23
CA ILE A 319 -5.39 5.38 5.51
C ILE A 319 -4.68 6.72 5.71
N MET A 320 -3.50 6.68 6.33
CA MET A 320 -2.69 7.85 6.62
C MET A 320 -1.43 7.86 5.75
N GLY A 321 -1.12 9.01 5.19
CA GLY A 321 0.16 9.25 4.51
C GLY A 321 0.93 10.40 5.16
N VAL A 322 2.24 10.23 5.29
CA VAL A 322 3.15 11.27 5.76
C VAL A 322 4.25 11.45 4.73
N HIS A 323 4.28 12.64 4.13
CA HIS A 323 5.31 13.02 3.18
C HIS A 323 6.41 13.83 3.90
N ILE A 324 7.62 13.27 3.96
CA ILE A 324 8.80 13.92 4.54
C ILE A 324 9.47 14.71 3.42
N THR A 325 9.25 16.03 3.41
CA THR A 325 9.82 16.95 2.40
C THR A 325 10.84 17.88 3.05
N LYS A 326 12.14 17.76 2.69
CA LYS A 326 13.24 18.65 3.15
C LYS A 326 13.42 18.78 4.67
N PHE A 327 12.71 17.98 5.45
CA PHE A 327 12.73 18.03 6.90
C PHE A 327 13.89 17.16 7.41
N ASN A 328 14.67 17.67 8.35
CA ASN A 328 15.65 16.85 9.03
C ASN A 328 14.89 15.85 9.90
N ILE A 329 15.10 14.56 9.67
CA ILE A 329 14.40 13.51 10.43
C ILE A 329 14.74 13.59 11.93
N HIS A 330 15.88 14.19 12.30
CA HIS A 330 16.19 14.48 13.70
C HIS A 330 15.24 15.49 14.37
N ASP A 331 14.58 16.34 13.59
CA ASP A 331 13.54 17.21 14.11
C ASP A 331 12.24 16.44 14.39
N LEU A 332 12.02 15.25 13.79
CA LEU A 332 10.86 14.42 14.11
C LEU A 332 10.96 13.91 15.55
N SER A 333 12.07 13.25 15.91
CA SER A 333 12.24 12.67 17.25
C SER A 333 12.24 13.73 18.35
N SER A 334 12.83 14.89 18.09
CA SER A 334 12.79 16.03 19.03
C SER A 334 11.42 16.70 19.11
N THR A 335 10.71 16.83 18.00
CA THR A 335 9.37 17.44 17.96
C THR A 335 8.31 16.52 18.56
N PHE A 336 8.47 15.20 18.44
CA PHE A 336 7.55 14.17 18.96
C PHE A 336 7.96 13.61 20.32
N LYS A 337 8.76 14.34 21.10
CA LYS A 337 9.04 14.02 22.51
C LYS A 337 7.72 13.73 23.28
N PRO A 338 7.77 12.88 24.33
CA PRO A 338 6.60 12.22 24.96
C PRO A 338 5.58 13.14 25.65
N ALA A 339 5.64 14.46 25.45
CA ALA A 339 4.65 15.42 25.95
C ALA A 339 3.26 15.26 25.30
N TYR A 340 3.14 14.47 24.22
CA TYR A 340 1.85 14.19 23.59
C TYR A 340 1.18 13.00 24.26
N LYS A 341 -0.11 13.14 24.57
CA LYS A 341 -0.91 12.05 25.11
C LYS A 341 -0.81 10.82 24.18
N PRO A 342 -0.64 9.60 24.71
CA PRO A 342 -0.75 8.40 23.89
C PRO A 342 -2.11 8.39 23.18
N ASN A 343 -2.16 7.85 21.96
CA ASN A 343 -3.38 7.65 21.15
C ASN A 343 -3.99 8.89 20.46
N LEU A 344 -3.19 9.91 20.14
CA LEU A 344 -3.68 11.05 19.34
C LEU A 344 -4.10 10.68 17.91
N ILE A 345 -3.61 9.56 17.38
CA ILE A 345 -3.90 9.11 16.02
C ILE A 345 -4.43 7.69 16.05
N ASN A 346 -5.62 7.52 15.50
CA ASN A 346 -6.22 6.23 15.21
C ASN A 346 -6.12 5.99 13.69
N ALA A 347 -5.08 5.25 13.27
CA ALA A 347 -4.88 4.85 11.88
C ALA A 347 -4.66 3.36 11.68
N ILE A 348 -5.21 2.81 10.59
CA ILE A 348 -5.08 1.39 10.21
C ILE A 348 -3.86 1.19 9.32
N SER A 349 -3.62 2.11 8.38
CA SER A 349 -2.48 2.09 7.46
C SER A 349 -1.73 3.40 7.51
N LEU A 350 -0.39 3.33 7.50
CA LEU A 350 0.52 4.47 7.47
C LEU A 350 1.55 4.28 6.35
N THR A 351 1.59 5.21 5.40
CA THR A 351 2.67 5.31 4.42
C THR A 351 3.55 6.52 4.74
N VAL A 352 4.81 6.28 5.09
CA VAL A 352 5.84 7.31 5.24
C VAL A 352 6.65 7.36 3.95
N SER A 353 6.74 8.52 3.30
CA SER A 353 7.48 8.65 2.05
C SER A 353 8.44 9.82 2.06
N SER A 354 9.65 9.62 1.52
CA SER A 354 10.59 10.69 1.20
C SER A 354 10.48 11.09 -0.26
N HIS A 355 10.78 12.35 -0.55
CA HIS A 355 11.15 12.71 -1.92
C HIS A 355 12.55 12.17 -2.26
N ALA A 356 12.66 11.51 -3.42
CA ALA A 356 13.84 10.81 -3.93
C ALA A 356 15.16 11.59 -3.97
N TYR A 357 15.12 12.92 -3.80
CA TYR A 357 16.31 13.79 -3.90
C TYR A 357 17.03 14.05 -2.58
N ILE A 358 16.53 13.52 -1.45
CA ILE A 358 17.16 13.74 -0.13
C ILE A 358 17.73 12.39 0.34
N PRO A 359 19.06 12.21 0.34
CA PRO A 359 19.67 11.02 0.90
C PRO A 359 19.35 10.95 2.40
N TRP A 360 18.61 9.93 2.82
CA TRP A 360 18.42 9.62 4.24
C TRP A 360 19.74 9.14 4.85
N ALA A 361 19.96 9.43 6.13
CA ALA A 361 20.92 8.71 6.96
C ALA A 361 20.30 7.33 7.28
N PRO A 362 20.64 6.27 6.50
CA PRO A 362 19.72 5.16 6.22
C PRO A 362 19.12 4.44 7.44
N ILE A 363 19.93 4.26 8.48
CA ILE A 363 19.58 3.44 9.65
C ILE A 363 19.01 4.30 10.78
N LYS A 364 19.60 5.48 11.04
CA LYS A 364 19.15 6.36 12.12
C LYS A 364 17.74 6.89 11.84
N ASP A 365 17.48 7.29 10.60
CA ASP A 365 16.19 7.81 10.18
C ASP A 365 15.09 6.76 10.26
N LEU A 366 15.40 5.50 9.92
CA LEU A 366 14.47 4.39 10.03
C LEU A 366 14.14 4.08 11.49
N ASN A 367 15.13 4.09 12.39
CA ASN A 367 14.88 3.95 13.84
C ASN A 367 14.00 5.08 14.37
N ASP A 368 14.31 6.34 14.02
CA ASP A 368 13.54 7.50 14.45
C ASP A 368 12.07 7.40 13.97
N ILE A 369 11.84 6.95 12.73
CA ILE A 369 10.50 6.69 12.19
C ILE A 369 9.81 5.57 12.97
N LEU A 370 10.45 4.42 13.16
CA LEU A 370 9.84 3.29 13.87
C LEU A 370 9.52 3.65 15.33
N GLU A 371 10.41 4.37 16.01
CA GLU A 371 10.19 4.87 17.37
C GLU A 371 8.98 5.80 17.42
N TRP A 372 8.90 6.78 16.50
CA TRP A 372 7.77 7.70 16.38
C TRP A 372 6.45 6.96 16.11
N VAL A 373 6.43 6.03 15.16
CA VAL A 373 5.24 5.23 14.82
C VAL A 373 4.79 4.44 16.05
N SER A 374 5.75 3.81 16.73
CA SER A 374 5.47 2.96 17.88
C SER A 374 4.84 3.69 19.08
N ARG A 375 5.11 4.99 19.21
CA ARG A 375 4.54 5.84 20.26
C ARG A 375 3.23 6.50 19.87
N SER A 376 3.03 6.74 18.58
CA SER A 376 1.93 7.59 18.09
C SER A 376 0.71 6.79 17.64
N PHE A 377 0.89 5.52 17.28
CA PHE A 377 -0.16 4.69 16.70
C PHE A 377 -0.35 3.40 17.49
N HIS A 378 -1.57 3.12 17.93
CA HIS A 378 -1.89 1.90 18.72
C HIS A 378 -2.65 0.85 17.88
N ARG A 379 -3.36 1.30 16.84
CA ARG A 379 -4.19 0.47 15.94
C ARG A 379 -3.59 0.25 14.57
N LEU A 380 -2.32 0.61 14.39
CA LEU A 380 -1.65 0.46 13.10
C LEU A 380 -1.52 -1.00 12.74
N MET A 381 -2.01 -1.37 11.56
CA MET A 381 -1.92 -2.72 11.01
C MET A 381 -0.93 -2.79 9.83
N PHE A 382 -0.78 -1.71 9.07
CA PHE A 382 0.08 -1.67 7.88
C PHE A 382 0.99 -0.45 7.94
N LEU A 383 2.30 -0.68 7.86
CA LEU A 383 3.31 0.37 7.77
C LEU A 383 4.07 0.24 6.45
N GLU A 384 4.06 1.27 5.63
CA GLU A 384 4.86 1.36 4.41
C GLU A 384 5.87 2.49 4.54
N ILE A 385 7.14 2.22 4.25
CA ILE A 385 8.22 3.21 4.31
C ILE A 385 8.89 3.28 2.93
N ASN A 386 8.61 4.36 2.22
CA ASN A 386 9.19 4.67 0.93
C ASN A 386 10.39 5.60 1.12
N THR A 387 11.59 5.02 1.04
CA THR A 387 12.89 5.69 1.25
C THR A 387 13.74 5.64 -0.02
N SER A 388 14.76 6.49 -0.14
CA SER A 388 15.79 6.35 -1.19
C SER A 388 16.94 5.41 -0.79
N THR A 389 16.91 4.83 0.40
CA THR A 389 17.96 3.95 0.91
C THR A 389 18.10 2.68 0.04
N PRO A 390 19.32 2.25 -0.32
CA PRO A 390 19.52 1.01 -1.06
C PRO A 390 18.94 -0.22 -0.35
N LYS A 391 18.24 -1.07 -1.10
CA LYS A 391 17.60 -2.30 -0.61
C LYS A 391 18.51 -3.21 0.25
N PRO A 392 19.79 -3.47 -0.10
CA PRO A 392 20.66 -4.33 0.73
C PRO A 392 20.91 -3.80 2.15
N VAL A 393 20.96 -2.48 2.32
CA VAL A 393 21.14 -1.85 3.64
C VAL A 393 19.89 -2.06 4.51
N ILE A 394 18.71 -1.97 3.90
CA ILE A 394 17.43 -2.21 4.57
C ILE A 394 17.29 -3.67 4.96
N GLU A 395 17.60 -4.60 4.05
CA GLU A 395 17.58 -6.04 4.35
C GLU A 395 18.51 -6.39 5.50
N LYS A 396 19.74 -5.85 5.50
CA LYS A 396 20.68 -6.01 6.62
C LYS A 396 20.11 -5.46 7.92
N PHE A 397 19.57 -4.23 7.90
CA PHE A 397 18.97 -3.60 9.08
C PHE A 397 17.84 -4.47 9.67
N PHE A 398 16.89 -4.91 8.84
CA PHE A 398 15.78 -5.73 9.33
C PHE A 398 16.27 -7.11 9.77
N SER A 399 17.30 -7.70 9.13
CA SER A 399 17.86 -8.98 9.59
C SER A 399 18.53 -8.89 10.97
N GLU A 400 19.14 -7.75 11.30
CA GLU A 400 19.84 -7.54 12.58
C GLU A 400 18.93 -6.97 13.68
N LYS A 401 17.90 -6.20 13.32
CA LYS A 401 17.08 -5.40 14.25
C LYS A 401 15.62 -5.81 14.35
N LEU A 402 15.13 -6.82 13.62
CA LEU A 402 13.74 -7.33 13.76
C LEU A 402 13.41 -7.96 15.13
N ALA A 403 14.21 -7.70 16.16
CA ALA A 403 13.89 -7.99 17.55
C ALA A 403 12.81 -7.01 18.06
N TYR A 404 11.55 -7.30 17.72
CA TYR A 404 10.35 -6.95 18.50
C TYR A 404 10.00 -5.45 18.66
N ILE A 405 9.09 -4.95 17.81
CA ILE A 405 8.29 -3.74 18.12
C ILE A 405 7.09 -4.15 18.98
N THR A 406 7.32 -4.38 20.28
CA THR A 406 6.27 -4.79 21.24
C THR A 406 5.20 -3.73 21.45
N THR A 407 5.51 -2.49 21.10
CA THR A 407 4.64 -1.30 21.21
C THR A 407 3.57 -1.22 20.13
N LEU A 408 3.65 -2.04 19.07
CA LEU A 408 2.68 -2.10 17.97
C LEU A 408 2.05 -3.50 17.83
N PRO A 409 1.25 -3.96 18.81
CA PRO A 409 0.74 -5.33 18.83
C PRO A 409 -0.18 -5.67 17.65
N ASN A 410 -0.78 -4.67 17.01
CA ASN A 410 -1.69 -4.85 15.87
C ASN A 410 -0.97 -4.84 14.51
N LEU A 411 0.32 -4.54 14.45
CA LEU A 411 1.06 -4.37 13.21
C LEU A 411 1.25 -5.71 12.50
N ARG A 412 0.62 -5.87 11.35
CA ARG A 412 0.63 -7.12 10.56
C ARG A 412 1.60 -7.08 9.40
N HIS A 413 1.93 -5.89 8.94
CA HIS A 413 2.69 -5.71 7.71
C HIS A 413 3.61 -4.50 7.81
N ILE A 414 4.88 -4.71 7.49
CA ILE A 414 5.85 -3.64 7.26
C ILE A 414 6.39 -3.82 5.84
N SER A 415 6.25 -2.80 5.00
CA SER A 415 6.87 -2.77 3.68
C SER A 415 7.88 -1.64 3.63
N VAL A 416 9.10 -1.92 3.21
CA VAL A 416 10.11 -0.87 2.97
C VAL A 416 10.62 -1.00 1.55
N LEU A 417 10.41 0.05 0.74
CA LEU A 417 10.69 0.01 -0.71
C LEU A 417 10.00 -1.14 -1.46
N GLY A 418 8.76 -1.46 -1.07
CA GLY A 418 8.02 -2.59 -1.62
C GLY A 418 8.54 -3.96 -1.19
N VAL A 419 9.61 -4.03 -0.39
CA VAL A 419 10.05 -5.27 0.25
C VAL A 419 9.18 -5.51 1.47
N ASN A 420 8.39 -6.57 1.39
CA ASN A 420 7.48 -6.95 2.45
C ASN A 420 8.21 -7.73 3.52
N TYR A 421 8.31 -7.13 4.70
CA TYR A 421 8.70 -7.80 5.92
C TYR A 421 7.41 -8.26 6.59
N LEU A 422 7.20 -9.58 6.56
CA LEU A 422 6.16 -10.18 7.38
C LEU A 422 6.58 -9.93 8.83
N TYR A 423 5.90 -8.99 9.47
CA TYR A 423 6.03 -8.85 10.90
C TYR A 423 5.39 -10.10 11.51
N PRO A 424 6.15 -10.93 12.25
CA PRO A 424 5.54 -12.04 12.95
C PRO A 424 4.65 -11.44 14.05
N THR A 425 3.38 -11.19 13.74
CA THR A 425 2.35 -10.71 14.68
C THR A 425 2.23 -11.61 15.89
N HIS A 426 2.60 -12.88 15.71
CA HIS A 426 2.94 -13.80 16.77
C HIS A 426 4.43 -14.01 16.67
N VAL A 427 5.18 -13.53 17.68
CA VAL A 427 6.56 -13.98 17.89
C VAL A 427 6.58 -15.48 17.68
N GLN A 428 7.36 -15.95 16.71
CA GLN A 428 7.57 -17.38 16.52
C GLN A 428 8.38 -17.84 17.73
N LEU A 429 7.67 -18.24 18.76
CA LEU A 429 8.27 -18.80 19.96
C LEU A 429 8.65 -20.24 19.63
N PRO A 430 9.88 -20.67 19.96
CA PRO A 430 10.26 -22.06 19.84
C PRO A 430 9.24 -22.98 20.52
N ILE A 431 9.01 -24.15 19.93
CA ILE A 431 8.28 -25.21 20.63
C ILE A 431 9.11 -25.63 21.84
N ILE A 432 8.50 -25.67 23.01
CA ILE A 432 9.18 -26.08 24.25
C ILE A 432 8.90 -27.57 24.45
N CYS A 433 9.92 -28.41 24.31
CA CYS A 433 9.87 -29.85 24.48
C CYS A 433 10.35 -30.21 25.89
N LEU A 434 9.43 -30.52 26.77
CA LEU A 434 9.67 -30.93 28.16
C LEU A 434 9.92 -32.44 28.24
N ALA A 435 11.00 -32.85 28.90
CA ALA A 435 11.10 -34.22 29.42
C ALA A 435 9.87 -34.53 30.30
N LEU A 436 9.42 -35.78 30.35
CA LEU A 436 8.19 -36.13 31.08
C LEU A 436 8.31 -35.80 32.57
N GLU A 437 9.49 -35.96 33.15
CA GLU A 437 9.80 -35.62 34.54
C GLU A 437 9.76 -34.11 34.81
N ALA A 438 9.97 -33.28 33.77
CA ALA A 438 9.92 -31.83 33.87
C ALA A 438 8.47 -31.28 33.89
N CYS A 439 7.48 -32.11 33.57
CA CYS A 439 6.08 -31.68 33.48
C CYS A 439 5.51 -31.27 34.85
N GLU A 440 5.89 -31.95 35.92
CA GLU A 440 5.46 -31.61 37.29
C GLU A 440 6.03 -30.26 37.75
N ASP A 441 7.34 -30.04 37.53
CA ASP A 441 7.97 -28.75 37.83
C ASP A 441 7.41 -27.61 36.96
N TRP A 442 7.04 -27.92 35.71
CA TRP A 442 6.46 -26.95 34.80
C TRP A 442 5.04 -26.53 35.20
N THR A 443 4.18 -27.50 35.56
CA THR A 443 2.81 -27.27 36.02
C THR A 443 2.76 -26.51 37.34
N SER A 444 3.66 -26.83 38.28
CA SER A 444 3.80 -26.11 39.55
C SER A 444 4.44 -24.72 39.40
N GLY A 445 5.00 -24.40 38.21
CA GLY A 445 5.73 -23.16 37.95
C GLY A 445 7.14 -23.12 38.54
N ALA A 446 7.62 -24.21 39.14
CA ALA A 446 8.97 -24.34 39.69
C ALA A 446 10.04 -24.37 38.59
N LEU A 447 9.74 -24.94 37.42
CA LEU A 447 10.71 -25.18 36.35
C LEU A 447 11.46 -23.91 35.92
N LYS A 448 10.75 -22.79 35.74
CA LYS A 448 11.37 -21.52 35.36
C LYS A 448 12.41 -21.05 36.39
N LYS A 449 12.13 -21.23 37.68
CA LYS A 449 13.07 -20.86 38.75
C LYS A 449 14.31 -21.75 38.69
N THR A 450 14.15 -23.05 38.45
CA THR A 450 15.25 -23.99 38.28
C THR A 450 16.12 -23.62 37.07
N LEU A 451 15.50 -23.34 35.92
CA LEU A 451 16.20 -22.94 34.70
C LEU A 451 16.92 -21.59 34.83
N LEU A 452 16.41 -20.65 35.64
CA LEU A 452 17.10 -19.40 35.95
C LEU A 452 18.39 -19.62 36.75
N LEU A 453 18.52 -20.74 37.48
CA LEU A 453 19.72 -21.09 38.23
C LEU A 453 20.75 -21.84 37.37
N THR A 454 20.29 -22.64 36.40
CA THR A 454 21.13 -23.59 35.65
C THR A 454 21.41 -23.16 34.21
N SER A 455 20.57 -22.31 33.61
CA SER A 455 20.61 -21.96 32.19
C SER A 455 20.20 -20.50 31.94
N LYS A 456 20.55 -19.59 32.86
CA LYS A 456 20.21 -18.17 32.77
C LYS A 456 20.61 -17.54 31.44
N ASP A 457 21.85 -17.74 31.01
CA ASP A 457 22.39 -17.12 29.80
C ASP A 457 21.67 -17.60 28.53
N GLU A 458 21.21 -18.86 28.49
CA GLU A 458 20.39 -19.37 27.39
C GLU A 458 18.97 -18.81 27.45
N LEU A 459 18.38 -18.76 28.65
CA LEU A 459 17.02 -18.25 28.85
C LEU A 459 16.90 -16.75 28.51
N ASP A 460 17.92 -15.96 28.82
CA ASP A 460 18.01 -14.52 28.54
C ASP A 460 18.10 -14.21 27.03
N LYS A 461 18.42 -15.20 26.18
CA LYS A 461 18.36 -15.06 24.71
C LYS A 461 16.92 -15.05 24.17
N PHE A 462 15.94 -15.51 24.94
CA PHE A 462 14.55 -15.60 24.50
C PHE A 462 13.70 -14.43 25.02
N PRO A 463 12.68 -14.00 24.25
CA PRO A 463 11.82 -12.89 24.65
C PRO A 463 10.93 -13.27 25.84
N LYS A 464 10.48 -12.29 26.64
CA LYS A 464 9.65 -12.52 27.84
C LYS A 464 8.45 -13.46 27.62
N PRO A 465 7.67 -13.37 26.51
CA PRO A 465 6.58 -14.32 26.25
C PRO A 465 7.03 -15.79 26.18
N PHE A 466 8.24 -16.07 25.69
CA PHE A 466 8.83 -17.41 25.76
C PHE A 466 9.06 -17.84 27.22
N GLN A 467 9.70 -16.97 27.99
CA GLN A 467 10.04 -17.25 29.38
C GLN A 467 8.79 -17.39 30.26
N GLU A 468 7.68 -16.73 29.90
CA GLU A 468 6.38 -16.89 30.57
C GLU A 468 5.76 -18.26 30.29
N ARG A 469 5.99 -18.86 29.11
CA ARG A 469 5.51 -20.22 28.79
C ARG A 469 6.20 -21.34 29.58
N LEU A 470 7.35 -21.06 30.20
CA LEU A 470 8.04 -21.99 31.12
C LEU A 470 7.40 -22.05 32.51
N SER A 471 6.32 -21.31 32.74
CA SER A 471 5.51 -21.40 33.95
C SER A 471 4.05 -21.47 33.53
N GLN A 472 3.35 -22.54 33.87
CA GLN A 472 1.93 -22.60 33.59
C GLN A 472 1.20 -21.51 34.37
N LYS A 473 0.36 -20.71 33.70
CA LYS A 473 -0.54 -19.79 34.40
C LYS A 473 -1.55 -20.64 35.17
N THR A 474 -1.60 -20.43 36.48
CA THR A 474 -2.51 -21.03 37.46
C THR A 474 -3.91 -21.28 36.88
N CYS A 475 -4.14 -22.46 36.33
CA CYS A 475 -5.43 -22.95 35.89
C CYS A 475 -5.51 -24.43 36.28
N ILE A 476 -6.41 -24.67 37.24
CA ILE A 476 -7.14 -25.88 37.64
C ILE A 476 -6.39 -27.20 37.40
N ALA A 477 -6.27 -28.00 38.47
CA ALA A 477 -5.63 -29.32 38.57
C ALA A 477 -6.21 -30.39 37.62
N THR A 478 -6.21 -30.15 36.31
CA THR A 478 -6.48 -31.14 35.28
C THR A 478 -5.16 -31.77 34.88
N GLU A 479 -5.13 -33.10 34.92
CA GLU A 479 -4.01 -33.91 34.45
C GLU A 479 -3.64 -33.52 33.00
N ILE A 480 -2.34 -33.32 32.74
CA ILE A 480 -1.87 -32.98 31.39
C ILE A 480 -2.08 -34.20 30.49
N ALA A 481 -2.85 -34.02 29.42
CA ALA A 481 -3.03 -35.01 28.37
C ALA A 481 -2.74 -34.42 26.99
N CYS A 482 -2.20 -35.25 26.10
CA CYS A 482 -2.05 -34.89 24.70
C CYS A 482 -3.43 -34.87 24.02
N PRO A 483 -3.87 -33.76 23.39
CA PRO A 483 -5.20 -33.66 22.78
C PRO A 483 -5.34 -34.48 21.48
N VAL A 484 -4.25 -35.08 21.00
CA VAL A 484 -4.24 -35.86 19.75
C VAL A 484 -4.40 -37.35 20.05
N CYS A 485 -3.55 -37.90 20.92
CA CYS A 485 -3.61 -39.32 21.30
C CYS A 485 -4.34 -39.58 22.62
N MET A 486 -4.76 -38.54 23.33
CA MET A 486 -5.41 -38.58 24.65
C MET A 486 -4.58 -39.17 25.79
N ALA A 487 -3.31 -39.55 25.55
CA ALA A 487 -2.42 -40.08 26.58
C ALA A 487 -2.04 -39.00 27.61
N THR A 488 -2.13 -39.36 28.90
CA THR A 488 -1.64 -38.53 30.00
C THR A 488 -0.13 -38.63 30.16
N VAL A 489 0.47 -37.77 30.98
CA VAL A 489 1.91 -37.89 31.28
C VAL A 489 2.22 -39.26 31.91
N ALA A 490 1.34 -39.80 32.77
CA ALA A 490 1.52 -41.12 33.37
C ALA A 490 1.45 -42.24 32.32
N ASP A 491 0.50 -42.16 31.38
CA ASP A 491 0.41 -43.11 30.27
C ASP A 491 1.70 -43.10 29.44
N LEU A 492 2.20 -41.91 29.11
CA LEU A 492 3.42 -41.75 28.32
C LEU A 492 4.67 -42.26 29.05
N MET A 493 4.74 -42.13 30.38
CA MET A 493 5.83 -42.72 31.17
C MET A 493 5.76 -44.26 31.23
N SER A 494 4.56 -44.84 31.15
CA SER A 494 4.35 -46.29 31.23
C SER A 494 4.79 -47.03 29.95
N VAL A 495 4.80 -46.34 28.81
CA VAL A 495 5.29 -46.88 27.55
C VAL A 495 6.82 -46.85 27.58
N ALA A 496 7.46 -48.02 27.50
CA ALA A 496 8.91 -48.23 27.68
C ALA A 496 9.85 -47.53 26.66
N HIS A 497 9.38 -46.53 25.92
CA HIS A 497 10.17 -45.77 24.95
C HIS A 497 10.67 -44.45 25.58
N THR A 498 11.99 -44.40 25.80
CA THR A 498 12.70 -43.39 26.60
C THR A 498 12.75 -41.96 26.03
N ASN A 499 12.16 -41.69 24.87
CA ASN A 499 12.37 -40.43 24.13
C ASN A 499 11.12 -39.58 23.91
N VAL A 500 9.97 -39.96 24.49
CA VAL A 500 8.74 -39.16 24.38
C VAL A 500 8.85 -37.92 25.27
N ARG A 501 8.41 -36.77 24.75
CA ARG A 501 8.39 -35.47 25.45
C ARG A 501 7.01 -34.85 25.35
N MET A 502 6.70 -33.92 26.25
CA MET A 502 5.54 -33.04 26.11
C MET A 502 5.95 -31.71 25.50
N CYS A 503 5.33 -31.34 24.38
CA CYS A 503 5.64 -30.13 23.64
C CYS A 503 4.59 -29.04 23.93
N VAL A 504 5.02 -27.89 24.45
CA VAL A 504 4.24 -26.66 24.51
C VAL A 504 4.37 -25.95 23.16
N LEU A 505 3.26 -25.68 22.49
CA LEU A 505 3.23 -25.24 21.10
C LEU A 505 3.26 -23.72 20.93
N ASP A 506 2.17 -23.03 21.24
CA ASP A 506 1.98 -21.58 21.10
C ASP A 506 1.63 -20.90 22.43
N ASP A 507 0.75 -21.48 23.23
CA ASP A 507 0.37 -21.05 24.60
C ASP A 507 0.77 -22.11 25.64
N SER A 508 0.95 -21.71 26.91
CA SER A 508 1.21 -22.61 28.03
C SER A 508 0.13 -23.69 28.23
N THR A 509 -1.07 -23.51 27.72
CA THR A 509 -2.16 -24.50 27.78
C THR A 509 -2.22 -25.41 26.56
N HIS A 510 -1.45 -25.09 25.51
CA HIS A 510 -1.47 -25.84 24.25
C HIS A 510 -0.32 -26.83 24.19
N VAL A 511 -0.58 -28.01 24.75
CA VAL A 511 0.41 -29.09 24.89
C VAL A 511 0.09 -30.25 23.96
N THR A 512 1.10 -30.95 23.45
CA THR A 512 0.96 -32.16 22.61
C THR A 512 2.21 -33.03 22.77
N CYS A 513 2.08 -34.36 22.79
CA CYS A 513 3.26 -35.21 22.89
C CYS A 513 4.12 -35.12 21.62
N SER A 514 5.43 -35.29 21.77
CA SER A 514 6.39 -35.13 20.67
C SER A 514 6.11 -36.07 19.49
N THR A 515 5.55 -37.26 19.75
CA THR A 515 5.15 -38.21 18.70
C THR A 515 4.03 -37.65 17.83
N CYS A 516 2.96 -37.14 18.44
CA CYS A 516 1.86 -36.52 17.70
C CYS A 516 2.27 -35.22 17.01
N VAL A 517 3.18 -34.42 17.60
CA VAL A 517 3.73 -33.24 16.91
C VAL A 517 4.50 -33.68 15.64
N LYS A 518 5.27 -34.78 15.69
CA LYS A 518 5.97 -35.32 14.50
C LYS A 518 4.98 -35.80 13.44
N GLU A 519 3.89 -36.44 13.84
CA GLU A 519 2.84 -36.88 12.93
C GLU A 519 2.14 -35.69 12.27
N ILE A 520 1.77 -34.66 13.04
CA ILE A 520 1.18 -33.42 12.51
C ILE A 520 2.12 -32.80 11.48
N ILE A 521 3.41 -32.66 11.82
CA ILE A 521 4.44 -32.11 10.92
C ILE A 521 4.56 -32.94 9.65
N SER A 522 4.58 -34.27 9.77
CA SER A 522 4.68 -35.19 8.63
C SER A 522 3.44 -35.18 7.74
N ALA A 523 2.26 -34.93 8.32
CA ALA A 523 1.00 -34.81 7.60
C ALA A 523 0.85 -33.46 6.88
N THR A 524 1.42 -32.38 7.42
CA THR A 524 1.49 -31.10 6.71
C THR A 524 2.39 -31.22 5.48
N ASN A 525 1.82 -30.89 4.33
CA ASN A 525 2.52 -30.91 3.05
C ASN A 525 3.82 -30.09 3.16
N ARG A 526 4.98 -30.63 2.72
CA ARG A 526 6.32 -30.01 2.88
C ARG A 526 6.44 -28.58 2.31
N THR A 527 5.46 -28.12 1.56
CA THR A 527 5.36 -26.77 0.99
C THR A 527 4.78 -25.73 1.97
N VAL A 528 4.11 -26.16 3.04
CA VAL A 528 3.50 -25.27 4.04
C VAL A 528 4.52 -24.98 5.15
N LYS A 529 4.90 -23.72 5.31
CA LYS A 529 5.89 -23.25 6.31
C LYS A 529 5.39 -23.29 7.77
N GLY A 530 4.54 -24.24 8.16
CA GLY A 530 3.97 -24.30 9.51
C GLY A 530 2.95 -25.40 9.76
N ILE A 531 2.67 -25.65 11.04
CA ILE A 531 1.63 -26.55 11.55
C ILE A 531 0.52 -25.76 12.23
N ASP A 532 -0.70 -26.30 12.27
CA ASP A 532 -1.79 -25.71 13.03
C ASP A 532 -1.87 -26.36 14.42
N CYS A 533 -1.97 -25.55 15.47
CA CYS A 533 -2.16 -26.05 16.83
C CYS A 533 -3.45 -26.91 16.89
N PRO A 534 -3.40 -28.15 17.43
CA PRO A 534 -4.57 -29.02 17.45
C PRO A 534 -5.72 -28.47 18.32
N LEU A 535 -5.42 -27.59 19.28
CA LEU A 535 -6.39 -27.01 20.20
C LEU A 535 -7.02 -25.71 19.66
N CYS A 536 -6.21 -24.69 19.37
CA CYS A 536 -6.70 -23.37 18.99
C CYS A 536 -6.68 -23.09 17.48
N ARG A 537 -6.09 -24.00 16.67
CA ARG A 537 -5.86 -23.83 15.23
C ARG A 537 -4.96 -22.64 14.86
N CYS A 538 -4.30 -22.00 15.82
CA CYS A 538 -3.29 -20.99 15.54
C CYS A 538 -2.14 -21.62 14.75
N LYS A 539 -1.69 -20.91 13.71
CA LYS A 539 -0.60 -21.37 12.85
C LYS A 539 0.75 -21.14 13.51
N ILE A 540 1.50 -22.22 13.70
CA ILE A 540 2.85 -22.27 14.26
C ILE A 540 3.81 -22.49 13.11
N LEU A 541 4.69 -21.54 12.84
CA LEU A 541 5.58 -21.62 11.69
C LEU A 541 6.70 -22.65 11.90
N TYR A 542 6.99 -23.43 10.86
CA TYR A 542 7.89 -24.59 10.83
C TYR A 542 8.78 -24.52 9.57
N PRO A 543 10.09 -24.89 9.60
CA PRO A 543 10.87 -25.50 10.68
C PRO A 543 11.32 -24.46 11.70
N GLY A 544 10.63 -24.42 12.83
CA GLY A 544 10.89 -23.48 13.92
C GLY A 544 11.79 -24.16 14.93
N ASN A 545 12.73 -23.40 15.47
CA ASN A 545 13.60 -23.81 16.56
C ASN A 545 12.81 -24.54 17.66
N CYS A 546 13.38 -25.60 18.22
CA CYS A 546 12.85 -26.28 19.40
C CYS A 546 13.76 -25.97 20.59
N CYS A 547 13.16 -25.78 21.75
CA CYS A 547 13.87 -25.69 23.01
C CYS A 547 13.56 -26.92 23.84
N TYR A 548 14.57 -27.69 24.20
CA TYR A 548 14.44 -28.87 25.03
C TYR A 548 14.75 -28.53 26.48
N VAL A 549 13.91 -29.04 27.37
CA VAL A 549 14.15 -29.04 28.81
C VAL A 549 14.43 -30.47 29.22
N GLU A 550 15.66 -30.74 29.65
CA GLU A 550 16.14 -32.06 30.02
C GLU A 550 17.07 -32.01 31.22
N LYS A 551 17.32 -33.14 31.87
CA LYS A 551 18.25 -33.22 32.99
C LYS A 551 19.69 -33.39 32.50
N ASP A 552 20.61 -32.65 33.08
CA ASP A 552 22.05 -32.84 32.90
C ASP A 552 22.56 -34.08 33.68
N ALA A 553 23.87 -34.34 33.62
CA ALA A 553 24.51 -35.45 34.35
C ALA A 553 24.37 -35.32 35.89
N GLN A 554 24.03 -34.12 36.39
CA GLN A 554 23.78 -33.84 37.79
C GLN A 554 22.28 -33.84 38.12
N SER A 555 21.43 -34.36 37.24
CA SER A 555 19.97 -34.39 37.39
C SER A 555 19.29 -33.01 37.49
N ARG A 556 19.94 -31.95 37.02
CA ARG A 556 19.39 -30.58 37.01
C ARG A 556 18.81 -30.26 35.65
N TYR A 557 17.67 -29.57 35.62
CA TYR A 557 17.09 -29.12 34.35
C TYR A 557 18.00 -28.11 33.65
N ILE A 558 18.25 -28.33 32.37
CA ILE A 558 18.95 -27.40 31.47
C ILE A 558 18.10 -27.10 30.25
N LEU A 559 18.26 -25.92 29.68
CA LEU A 559 17.59 -25.51 28.43
C LEU A 559 18.56 -25.67 27.26
N ARG A 560 18.23 -26.54 26.29
CA ARG A 560 19.00 -26.69 25.04
C ARG A 560 18.20 -26.20 23.85
N HIS A 561 18.83 -25.42 22.98
CA HIS A 561 18.21 -24.94 21.75
C HIS A 561 18.70 -25.77 20.55
N SER A 562 17.78 -26.31 19.75
CA SER A 562 18.09 -27.05 18.52
C SER A 562 17.35 -26.47 17.32
N THR A 563 18.08 -26.33 16.21
CA THR A 563 17.55 -25.92 14.91
C THR A 563 17.18 -27.13 14.04
N ASN A 564 17.61 -28.35 14.41
CA ASN A 564 17.58 -29.54 13.56
C ASN A 564 16.64 -30.63 14.10
N TRP A 565 15.42 -30.23 14.48
CA TRP A 565 14.43 -31.16 15.04
C TRP A 565 14.12 -32.35 14.12
N VAL A 566 14.17 -32.15 12.79
CA VAL A 566 13.96 -33.23 11.80
C VAL A 566 15.04 -34.30 11.86
N GLU A 567 16.31 -33.92 12.04
CA GLU A 567 17.43 -34.87 12.04
C GLU A 567 17.48 -35.63 13.36
N GLU A 568 17.31 -34.94 14.50
CA GLU A 568 17.25 -35.60 15.82
C GLU A 568 16.05 -36.55 15.94
N ALA A 569 14.91 -36.19 15.33
CA ALA A 569 13.69 -37.00 15.39
C ALA A 569 13.72 -38.26 14.49
N LEU A 570 14.50 -38.24 13.41
CA LEU A 570 14.61 -39.32 12.42
C LEU A 570 15.81 -40.24 12.64
N PHE A 571 16.86 -39.77 13.32
CA PHE A 571 18.14 -40.50 13.50
C PHE A 571 18.52 -40.78 14.96
N GLY A 572 17.58 -40.61 15.90
CA GLY A 572 17.80 -40.64 17.35
C GLY A 572 18.12 -41.99 18.00
N ASP A 573 19.03 -42.78 17.43
CA ASP A 573 19.67 -43.96 18.06
C ASP A 573 21.17 -44.12 17.69
N VAL A 574 21.84 -43.07 17.22
CA VAL A 574 23.30 -43.11 17.06
C VAL A 574 23.97 -42.31 18.17
N HIS A 575 24.42 -43.02 19.21
CA HIS A 575 25.35 -42.48 20.20
C HIS A 575 26.63 -42.01 19.50
N ILE A 576 26.77 -40.70 19.31
CA ILE A 576 28.03 -40.09 18.91
C ILE A 576 28.92 -40.06 20.15
N PHE A 577 29.85 -41.02 20.24
CA PHE A 577 30.93 -40.96 21.22
C PHE A 577 31.82 -39.73 20.95
N PRO A 578 32.33 -39.05 22.00
CA PRO A 578 33.29 -37.98 21.81
C PRO A 578 34.59 -38.58 21.25
N ALA A 579 35.04 -38.05 20.10
CA ALA A 579 36.32 -38.41 19.53
C ALA A 579 37.46 -38.03 20.50
N VAL A 580 38.09 -39.05 21.08
CA VAL A 580 39.33 -38.91 21.83
C VAL A 580 40.42 -38.44 20.86
N HIS A 581 40.97 -37.25 21.12
CA HIS A 581 42.14 -36.75 20.44
C HIS A 581 43.34 -37.69 20.65
N THR A 582 43.69 -38.49 19.65
CA THR A 582 45.03 -39.08 19.52
C THR A 582 45.87 -38.23 18.58
N LYS A 583 46.90 -37.60 19.15
CA LYS A 583 48.02 -37.01 18.41
C LYS A 583 48.77 -38.13 17.66
N GLY A 584 49.12 -37.92 16.39
CA GLY A 584 50.21 -38.67 15.78
C GLY A 584 50.29 -38.73 14.26
N ARG A 585 51.22 -37.93 13.70
CA ARG A 585 52.05 -38.16 12.49
C ARG A 585 51.42 -38.11 11.09
N SER A 586 51.72 -36.98 10.42
CA SER A 586 52.51 -36.86 9.17
C SER A 586 52.50 -38.03 8.17
N ARG A 587 52.05 -37.78 6.93
CA ARG A 587 52.93 -37.61 5.74
C ARG A 587 52.16 -37.30 4.45
N VAL A 588 52.72 -36.34 3.70
CA VAL A 588 52.95 -36.30 2.24
C VAL A 588 51.71 -36.26 1.30
N GLY A 589 51.41 -35.04 0.84
CA GLY A 589 51.56 -34.59 -0.55
C GLY A 589 50.80 -35.28 -1.68
N ARG A 590 49.91 -34.52 -2.33
CA ARG A 590 49.99 -34.35 -3.80
C ARG A 590 49.27 -33.10 -4.28
N VAL A 591 50.05 -32.30 -5.00
CA VAL A 591 49.65 -31.20 -5.88
C VAL A 591 49.01 -31.78 -7.14
N VAL A 592 47.85 -31.29 -7.55
CA VAL A 592 47.54 -31.03 -8.96
C VAL A 592 46.59 -29.82 -9.04
N ARG A 593 47.02 -28.84 -9.82
CA ARG A 593 46.27 -27.72 -10.44
C ARG A 593 46.59 -27.80 -11.95
N PRO A 594 45.89 -27.08 -12.85
CA PRO A 594 44.97 -25.95 -12.64
C PRO A 594 43.51 -26.34 -12.48
#